data_AF-A0A7D4L2R6-F1
#
_entry.id   AF-A0A7D4L2R6-F1
#
_cell.length_a   1.000
_cell.length_b   1.000
_cell.length_c   1.000
_cell.angle_alpha   90.00
_cell.angle_beta   90.00
_cell.angle_gamma   90.00
#
_symmetry.space_group_name_H-M   'P 1'
#
loop_
_entity.id
_entity.type
_entity.pdbx_description
1 polymer ?
#
loop_
_entity_poly.entity_id
_entity_poly.type
_entity_poly.pdbx_seq_one_letter_code
_entity_poly.pdbx_strand_id
1 'polypeptide(L)'
;MQTANAAVINAFTPGSIDYSNGADQWDGSEQAMIPKEFQNKPSNGTFMYKMNVMGWSMHGVEYASWKNAVNKKNGNGLFNVPQKKTAGYNYGGMKNKGRIRLTSTAQYGLTIFWRTLK
;
A
#
# COMPACT_ATOMS: atom_id res chain seq x y z
N MET A 1 -18.82 4.83 11.62
CA MET A 1 -18.40 4.20 12.90
C MET A 1 -18.80 2.73 13.00
N GLN A 2 -19.96 2.31 12.46
CA GLN A 2 -20.37 0.89 12.41
C GLN A 2 -19.37 -0.04 11.70
N THR A 3 -18.74 0.42 10.61
CA THR A 3 -17.74 -0.35 9.86
C THR A 3 -16.45 -0.61 10.64
N ALA A 4 -15.99 0.35 11.45
CA ALA A 4 -14.81 0.18 12.30
C ALA A 4 -15.08 -0.87 13.41
N ASN A 5 -16.27 -0.84 14.02
CA ASN A 5 -16.65 -1.79 15.05
C ASN A 5 -16.77 -3.22 14.49
N ALA A 6 -17.37 -3.38 13.31
CA ALA A 6 -17.48 -4.68 12.65
C ALA A 6 -16.11 -5.27 12.27
N ALA A 7 -15.17 -4.44 11.78
CA ALA A 7 -13.82 -4.89 11.46
C ALA A 7 -13.05 -5.35 12.72
N VAL A 8 -13.19 -4.61 13.83
CA VAL A 8 -12.57 -4.97 15.11
C VAL A 8 -13.15 -6.27 15.66
N ILE A 9 -14.47 -6.39 15.72
CA ILE A 9 -15.14 -7.62 16.21
C ILE A 9 -14.74 -8.82 15.35
N ASN A 10 -14.69 -8.68 14.02
CA ASN A 10 -14.27 -9.75 13.14
C ASN A 10 -12.80 -10.13 13.37
N ALA A 11 -11.87 -9.18 13.46
CA ALA A 11 -10.46 -9.49 13.70
C ALA A 11 -10.21 -10.36 14.96
N PHE A 12 -11.05 -10.23 15.99
CA PHE A 12 -10.95 -11.01 17.22
C PHE A 12 -11.82 -12.29 17.25
N THR A 13 -12.66 -12.50 16.25
CA THR A 13 -13.57 -13.65 16.18
C THR A 13 -13.01 -14.70 15.19
N PRO A 14 -12.56 -15.87 15.66
CA PRO A 14 -12.09 -16.93 14.77
C PRO A 14 -13.16 -17.32 13.74
N GLY A 15 -12.77 -17.42 12.46
CA GLY A 15 -13.68 -17.78 11.36
C GLY A 15 -14.55 -16.64 10.82
N SER A 16 -14.34 -15.41 11.27
CA SER A 16 -15.03 -14.23 10.75
C SER A 16 -14.52 -13.80 9.36
N ILE A 17 -15.24 -12.87 8.73
CA ILE A 17 -14.88 -12.32 7.41
C ILE A 17 -13.57 -11.54 7.51
N ASP A 18 -12.59 -11.96 6.71
CA ASP A 18 -11.34 -11.24 6.50
C ASP A 18 -11.53 -10.10 5.48
N TYR A 19 -11.72 -8.89 5.99
CA TYR A 19 -11.83 -7.69 5.15
C TYR A 19 -10.52 -7.32 4.45
N SER A 20 -9.35 -7.77 4.95
CA SER A 20 -8.07 -7.51 4.31
C SER A 20 -7.86 -8.36 3.05
N ASN A 21 -8.72 -9.36 2.84
CA ASN A 21 -8.70 -10.29 1.73
C ASN A 21 -7.32 -10.98 1.61
N GLY A 22 -6.84 -11.54 2.71
CA GLY A 22 -5.57 -12.25 2.83
C GLY A 22 -4.34 -11.37 2.67
N ALA A 23 -4.40 -10.12 3.15
CA ALA A 23 -3.23 -9.25 3.21
C ALA A 23 -2.33 -9.60 4.41
N ASP A 24 -1.03 -9.45 4.20
CA ASP A 24 0.00 -9.58 5.24
C ASP A 24 0.69 -8.23 5.55
N GLN A 25 0.39 -7.19 4.77
CA GLN A 25 0.91 -5.84 4.96
C GLN A 25 -0.12 -4.77 4.57
N TRP A 26 0.09 -3.56 5.06
CA TRP A 26 -0.71 -2.38 4.69
C TRP A 26 0.18 -1.13 4.61
N ASP A 27 -0.33 -0.09 3.97
CA ASP A 27 0.29 1.24 3.88
C ASP A 27 -0.77 2.34 3.88
N GLY A 28 -0.45 3.48 4.49
CA GLY A 28 -1.30 4.67 4.50
C GLY A 28 -0.96 5.65 3.38
N SER A 29 -1.63 6.81 3.38
CA SER A 29 -1.49 7.84 2.35
C SER A 29 -0.07 8.39 2.18
N GLU A 30 0.81 8.24 3.18
CA GLU A 30 2.23 8.60 3.11
C GLU A 30 2.98 7.85 2.01
N GLN A 31 2.57 6.61 1.68
CA GLN A 31 3.12 5.84 0.57
C GLN A 31 2.50 6.21 -0.78
N ALA A 32 1.39 6.95 -0.80
CA ALA A 32 0.73 7.43 -2.02
C ALA A 32 1.18 8.85 -2.45
N MET A 33 1.84 9.58 -1.56
CA MET A 33 2.22 10.99 -1.73
C MET A 33 3.72 11.19 -1.50
N ILE A 34 4.56 10.48 -2.26
CA ILE A 34 6.01 10.49 -2.08
C ILE A 34 6.60 11.73 -2.75
N PRO A 35 7.32 12.63 -2.04
CA PRO A 35 7.91 13.82 -2.66
C PRO A 35 8.86 13.45 -3.82
N LYS A 36 8.94 14.31 -4.84
CA LYS A 36 9.65 14.01 -6.11
C LYS A 36 11.10 13.58 -5.87
N GLU A 37 11.79 14.24 -4.95
CA GLU A 37 13.17 13.96 -4.57
C GLU A 37 13.38 12.57 -3.93
N PHE A 38 12.30 11.94 -3.46
CA PHE A 38 12.30 10.62 -2.82
C PHE A 38 11.70 9.51 -3.70
N GLN A 39 11.08 9.85 -4.83
CA GLN A 39 10.42 8.85 -5.70
C GLN A 39 11.34 7.77 -6.25
N ASN A 40 12.65 8.04 -6.31
CA ASN A 40 13.69 7.08 -6.69
C ASN A 40 14.69 6.88 -5.55
N LYS A 41 14.22 6.83 -4.31
CA LYS A 41 15.03 6.46 -3.15
C LYS A 41 14.40 5.28 -2.40
N PRO A 42 15.18 4.43 -1.74
CA PRO A 42 14.63 3.30 -0.98
C PRO A 42 13.96 3.73 0.32
N SER A 43 14.34 4.88 0.90
CA SER A 43 13.89 5.38 2.20
C SER A 43 14.18 6.87 2.32
N ASN A 44 13.50 7.56 3.22
CA ASN A 44 13.86 8.91 3.69
C ASN A 44 14.60 8.91 5.03
N GLY A 45 14.94 7.73 5.57
CA GLY A 45 15.56 7.56 6.88
C GLY A 45 14.57 7.27 8.01
N THR A 46 13.29 7.64 7.86
CA THR A 46 12.22 7.32 8.83
C THR A 46 11.44 6.08 8.42
N PHE A 47 11.11 5.96 7.14
CA PHE A 47 10.40 4.80 6.60
C PHE A 47 10.87 4.44 5.19
N MET A 48 10.72 3.17 4.88
CA MET A 48 11.00 2.60 3.56
C MET A 48 9.90 2.98 2.57
N TYR A 49 10.27 3.31 1.34
CA TYR A 49 9.31 3.46 0.23
C TYR A 49 9.05 2.12 -0.43
N LYS A 50 7.89 1.51 -0.16
CA LYS A 50 7.61 0.13 -0.60
C LYS A 50 7.57 0.01 -2.12
N MET A 51 7.14 1.05 -2.85
CA MET A 51 7.20 1.05 -4.32
C MET A 51 8.61 0.82 -4.87
N ASN A 52 9.64 1.24 -4.12
CA ASN A 52 11.03 1.20 -4.54
C ASN A 52 11.80 -0.01 -3.98
N VAL A 53 11.40 -0.51 -2.80
CA VAL A 53 12.10 -1.61 -2.11
C VAL A 53 11.41 -2.96 -2.31
N MET A 54 10.07 -2.98 -2.29
CA MET A 54 9.30 -4.21 -2.51
C MET A 54 8.85 -4.33 -3.96
N GLY A 55 8.50 -3.20 -4.57
CA GLY A 55 7.80 -3.19 -5.85
C GLY A 55 6.38 -3.72 -5.68
N TRP A 56 5.44 -3.15 -6.44
CA TRP A 56 4.04 -3.49 -6.31
C TRP A 56 3.32 -3.53 -7.66
N SER A 57 2.18 -4.19 -7.65
CA SER A 57 1.18 -4.16 -8.71
C SER A 57 -0.19 -4.05 -8.05
N MET A 58 -0.88 -2.92 -8.24
CA MET A 58 -2.24 -2.73 -7.75
C MET A 58 -3.27 -3.14 -8.81
N HIS A 59 -4.36 -3.79 -8.44
CA HIS A 59 -5.51 -3.91 -9.34
C HIS A 59 -6.16 -2.54 -9.55
N GLY A 60 -6.83 -2.37 -10.69
CA GLY A 60 -7.40 -1.08 -11.10
C GLY A 60 -8.42 -0.54 -10.09
N VAL A 61 -9.21 -1.42 -9.47
CA VAL A 61 -10.24 -1.03 -8.51
C VAL A 61 -9.63 -0.45 -7.22
N GLU A 62 -8.61 -1.09 -6.64
CA GLU A 62 -7.94 -0.55 -5.45
C GLU A 62 -7.16 0.72 -5.77
N TYR A 63 -6.49 0.79 -6.93
CA TYR A 63 -5.74 1.97 -7.34
C TYR A 63 -6.64 3.20 -7.50
N ALA A 64 -7.77 3.05 -8.21
CA ALA A 64 -8.74 4.11 -8.38
C ALA A 64 -9.37 4.53 -7.04
N SER A 65 -9.71 3.56 -6.19
CA SER A 65 -10.27 3.82 -4.87
C SER A 65 -9.30 4.59 -3.97
N TRP A 66 -8.03 4.17 -3.91
CA TRP A 66 -7.02 4.83 -3.10
C TRP A 66 -6.72 6.25 -3.58
N LYS A 67 -6.56 6.42 -4.90
CA LYS A 67 -6.37 7.73 -5.53
C LYS A 67 -7.51 8.69 -5.18
N ASN A 68 -8.76 8.22 -5.28
CA ASN A 68 -9.92 9.04 -4.94
C ASN A 68 -9.94 9.43 -3.47
N ALA A 69 -9.65 8.49 -2.56
CA ALA A 69 -9.63 8.77 -1.14
C ALA A 69 -8.53 9.75 -0.72
N VAL A 70 -7.31 9.58 -1.25
CA VAL A 70 -6.18 10.48 -1.00
C VAL A 70 -6.45 11.87 -1.54
N ASN A 71 -6.96 11.98 -2.77
CA ASN A 71 -7.30 13.27 -3.37
C ASN A 71 -8.44 13.97 -2.62
N LYS A 72 -9.46 13.23 -2.18
CA LYS A 72 -10.58 13.79 -1.39
C LYS A 72 -10.12 14.40 -0.07
N LYS A 73 -9.14 13.79 0.59
CA LYS A 73 -8.62 14.30 1.87
C LYS A 73 -7.60 15.43 1.72
N ASN A 74 -6.68 15.30 0.77
CA ASN A 74 -5.48 16.15 0.72
C ASN A 74 -5.49 17.16 -0.45
N GLY A 75 -6.43 17.03 -1.40
CA GLY A 75 -6.47 17.81 -2.62
C GLY A 75 -5.94 17.04 -3.84
N ASN A 76 -6.33 17.49 -5.03
CA ASN A 76 -5.94 16.87 -6.29
C ASN A 76 -4.45 17.06 -6.58
N GLY A 77 -3.81 16.02 -7.12
CA GLY A 77 -2.43 16.06 -7.61
C GLY A 77 -1.36 15.58 -6.61
N LEU A 78 -1.75 15.29 -5.36
CA LEU A 78 -0.83 14.74 -4.36
C LEU A 78 -0.63 13.23 -4.49
N PHE A 79 -1.65 12.49 -4.96
CA PHE A 79 -1.48 11.07 -5.29
C PHE A 79 -0.55 10.96 -6.52
N ASN A 80 0.66 10.44 -6.30
CA ASN A 80 1.74 10.52 -7.29
C ASN A 80 2.51 9.22 -7.50
N VAL A 81 1.97 8.11 -7.01
CA VAL A 81 2.59 6.80 -7.19
C VAL A 81 2.01 6.03 -8.38
N PRO A 82 2.84 5.22 -9.06
CA PRO A 82 2.38 4.41 -10.17
C PRO A 82 1.58 3.20 -9.68
N GLN A 83 0.61 2.77 -10.49
CA GLN A 83 -0.16 1.55 -10.24
C GLN A 83 0.73 0.30 -10.19
N LYS A 84 1.78 0.25 -11.02
CA LYS A 84 2.73 -0.86 -11.10
C LYS A 84 4.16 -0.31 -11.14
N LYS A 85 5.03 -0.84 -10.28
CA LYS A 85 6.47 -0.51 -10.25
C LYS A 85 7.27 -1.68 -9.72
N THR A 86 8.33 -2.07 -10.41
CA THR A 86 9.32 -3.01 -9.90
C THR A 86 10.22 -2.33 -8.88
N ALA A 87 10.66 -3.05 -7.85
CA ALA A 87 11.62 -2.52 -6.89
C ALA A 87 12.91 -2.07 -7.61
N GLY A 88 13.35 -0.85 -7.32
CA GLY A 88 14.61 -0.31 -7.84
C GLY A 88 15.83 -0.69 -6.99
N TYR A 89 15.61 -1.11 -5.74
CA TYR A 89 16.68 -1.25 -4.75
C TYR A 89 16.58 -2.54 -3.94
N ASN A 90 17.74 -3.03 -3.51
CA ASN A 90 17.85 -3.93 -2.37
C ASN A 90 17.96 -3.06 -1.10
N TYR A 91 17.35 -3.48 0.00
CA TYR A 91 17.31 -2.67 1.23
C TYR A 91 17.15 -3.54 2.46
N GLY A 92 17.85 -3.23 3.55
CA GLY A 92 17.69 -3.94 4.84
C GLY A 92 17.80 -5.46 4.75
N GLY A 93 18.74 -5.98 3.94
CA GLY A 93 18.91 -7.42 3.69
C GLY A 93 17.97 -8.02 2.64
N MET A 94 16.94 -7.30 2.20
CA MET A 94 16.01 -7.76 1.16
C MET A 94 16.65 -7.67 -0.25
N LYS A 95 16.63 -8.77 -1.00
CA LYS A 95 17.12 -8.85 -2.38
C LYS A 95 15.97 -8.81 -3.39
N ASN A 96 15.34 -7.64 -3.49
CA ASN A 96 14.12 -7.45 -4.29
C ASN A 96 14.31 -6.66 -5.58
N LYS A 97 15.49 -6.07 -5.85
CA LYS A 97 15.74 -5.27 -7.06
C LYS A 97 15.26 -6.02 -8.32
N GLY A 98 14.45 -5.34 -9.13
CA GLY A 98 13.84 -5.86 -10.35
C GLY A 98 12.57 -6.68 -10.16
N ARG A 99 12.09 -6.89 -8.92
CA ARG A 99 10.92 -7.74 -8.62
C ARG A 99 9.70 -6.92 -8.24
N ILE A 100 8.53 -7.54 -8.37
CA ILE A 100 7.28 -7.11 -7.74
C ILE A 100 7.02 -8.07 -6.60
N ARG A 101 6.90 -7.55 -5.38
CA ARG A 101 6.66 -8.37 -4.19
C ARG A 101 5.30 -8.14 -3.55
N LEU A 102 4.56 -7.13 -3.98
CA LEU A 102 3.25 -6.81 -3.40
C LEU A 102 2.17 -6.79 -4.49
N THR A 103 1.04 -7.40 -4.19
CA THR A 103 -0.21 -7.22 -4.95
C THR A 103 -1.29 -6.65 -4.03
N SER A 104 -2.11 -5.73 -4.52
CA SER A 104 -3.21 -5.21 -3.71
C SER A 104 -4.28 -6.27 -3.50
N THR A 105 -4.89 -6.29 -2.32
CA THR A 105 -5.99 -7.20 -1.97
C THR A 105 -7.26 -6.47 -1.58
N ALA A 106 -7.12 -5.28 -0.99
CA ALA A 106 -8.21 -4.42 -0.58
C ALA A 106 -7.75 -2.96 -0.40
N GLN A 107 -8.70 -2.04 -0.34
CA GLN A 107 -8.46 -0.62 -0.08
C GLN A 107 -9.60 -0.05 0.75
N TYR A 108 -9.28 0.56 1.89
CA TYR A 108 -10.27 1.21 2.76
C TYR A 108 -9.77 2.55 3.29
N GLY A 109 -10.56 3.61 3.12
CA GLY A 109 -10.17 4.94 3.57
C GLY A 109 -8.88 5.40 2.91
N LEU A 110 -7.84 5.68 3.69
CA LEU A 110 -6.51 6.07 3.18
C LEU A 110 -5.51 4.93 3.14
N THR A 111 -5.97 3.72 3.45
CA THR A 111 -5.12 2.54 3.62
C THR A 111 -5.30 1.60 2.44
N ILE A 112 -4.20 1.06 1.94
CA ILE A 112 -4.17 -0.03 0.98
C ILE A 112 -3.58 -1.27 1.64
N PHE A 113 -4.10 -2.44 1.28
CA PHE A 113 -3.73 -3.72 1.82
C PHE A 113 -3.01 -4.55 0.76
N TRP A 114 -1.97 -5.25 1.18
CA TRP A 114 -1.06 -5.99 0.31
C TRP A 114 -0.93 -7.44 0.73
N ARG A 115 -0.80 -8.30 -0.27
CA ARG A 115 -0.30 -9.66 -0.09
C ARG A 115 1.11 -9.77 -0.66
N THR A 116 2.01 -10.39 0.09
CA THR A 116 3.37 -10.64 -0.35
C THR A 116 3.43 -11.79 -1.36
N LEU A 117 4.06 -11.54 -2.50
CA LEU A 117 4.32 -12.52 -3.55
C LEU A 117 5.64 -13.25 -3.27
N LYS A 118 5.61 -14.58 -3.35
CA LYS A 118 6.79 -15.46 -3.15
C LYS A 118 7.81 -15.31 -4.27
#